data_AF-A0A0X7A6N2-F1
#
_entry.id   AF-A0A0X7A6N2-F1
#
_cell.length_a   1.000
_cell.length_b   1.000
_cell.length_c   1.000
_cell.angle_alpha   90.00
_cell.angle_beta   90.00
_cell.angle_gamma   90.00
#
_symmetry.space_group_name_H-M   'P 1'
#
loop_
_entity.id
_entity.type
_entity.pdbx_description
1 polymer ?
#
loop_
_entity_poly.entity_id
_entity_poly.type
_entity_poly.pdbx_seq_one_letter_code
_entity_poly.pdbx_strand_id
1 'polypeptide(L)'
;MEGVHRQVSLLLDHGHPSAWFYPVCKVFAEARFVVDRINAQMASEAALLQMAISTVPNQSVKPASTKKALKAFQSQLKVLNNGEP
;
A
#
# COMPACT_ATOMS: atom_id res chain seq x y z
N MET A 1 -4.60 -5.40 28.74
CA MET A 1 -4.53 -6.52 27.76
C MET A 1 -5.13 -6.17 26.39
N GLU A 2 -5.62 -4.95 26.17
CA GLU A 2 -6.33 -4.55 24.94
C GLU A 2 -5.45 -4.56 23.67
N GLY A 3 -4.16 -4.26 23.81
CA GLY A 3 -3.21 -4.25 22.68
C GLY A 3 -2.95 -5.62 22.04
N VAL A 4 -2.95 -6.70 22.85
CA VAL A 4 -2.74 -8.07 22.34
C VAL A 4 -3.98 -8.55 21.58
N HIS A 5 -5.17 -8.27 22.12
CA HIS A 5 -6.43 -8.62 21.49
C HIS A 5 -6.58 -7.99 20.11
N ARG A 6 -6.22 -6.70 19.98
CA ARG A 6 -6.23 -5.99 18.69
C ARG A 6 -5.31 -6.66 17.65
N GLN A 7 -4.13 -7.10 18.07
CA GLN A 7 -3.17 -7.74 17.17
C GLN A 7 -3.59 -9.14 16.75
N VAL A 8 -4.16 -9.92 17.68
CA VAL A 8 -4.73 -11.24 17.35
C VAL A 8 -5.87 -11.10 16.35
N SER A 9 -6.77 -10.13 16.53
CA SER A 9 -7.85 -9.85 15.57
C SER A 9 -7.30 -9.52 14.18
N LEU A 10 -6.29 -8.64 14.10
CA LEU A 10 -5.63 -8.30 12.84
C LEU A 10 -4.97 -9.52 12.18
N LEU A 11 -4.34 -10.39 12.97
CA LEU A 11 -3.73 -11.62 12.45
C LEU A 11 -4.78 -12.61 11.94
N LEU A 12 -5.93 -12.72 12.60
CA LEU A 12 -7.03 -13.57 12.14
C LEU A 12 -7.56 -13.12 10.78
N ASP A 13 -7.79 -11.83 10.61
CA ASP A 13 -8.28 -11.25 9.35
C ASP A 13 -7.27 -11.45 8.19
N HIS A 14 -5.98 -11.53 8.52
CA HIS A 14 -4.89 -11.74 7.56
C HIS A 14 -4.44 -13.21 7.41
N GLY A 15 -5.25 -14.17 7.85
CA GLY A 15 -5.05 -15.59 7.54
C GLY A 15 -4.19 -16.38 8.54
N HIS A 16 -4.04 -15.89 9.78
CA HIS A 16 -3.42 -16.62 10.88
C HIS A 16 -4.49 -17.17 11.85
N PRO A 17 -5.21 -18.26 11.51
CA PRO A 17 -6.33 -18.77 12.31
C PRO A 17 -5.92 -19.23 13.71
N SER A 18 -4.65 -19.56 13.92
CA SER A 18 -4.09 -19.98 15.21
C SER A 18 -3.50 -18.83 16.03
N ALA A 19 -3.72 -17.57 15.66
CA ALA A 19 -3.10 -16.41 16.31
C ALA A 19 -3.36 -16.32 17.83
N TRP A 20 -4.48 -16.85 18.31
CA TRP A 20 -4.80 -16.97 19.74
C TRP A 20 -3.83 -17.82 20.55
N PHE A 21 -3.19 -18.81 19.91
CA PHE A 21 -2.25 -19.73 20.57
C PHE A 21 -0.79 -19.27 20.46
N TYR A 22 -0.54 -18.13 19.81
CA TYR A 22 0.82 -17.63 19.67
C TYR A 22 1.31 -17.05 21.00
N PRO A 23 2.61 -17.24 21.33
CA PRO A 23 3.24 -16.47 22.39
C PRO A 23 3.07 -14.98 22.11
N VAL A 24 2.89 -14.17 23.16
CA VAL A 24 2.65 -12.73 23.04
C VAL A 24 3.70 -12.07 22.13
N CYS A 25 4.99 -12.34 22.33
CA CYS A 25 6.06 -11.79 21.50
C CYS A 25 5.89 -12.11 19.99
N LYS A 26 5.40 -13.31 19.65
CA LYS A 26 5.16 -13.72 18.26
C LYS A 26 3.96 -12.98 17.66
N VAL A 27 2.88 -12.79 18.42
CA VAL A 27 1.73 -11.98 17.99
C VAL A 27 2.18 -10.57 17.59
N PHE A 28 3.01 -9.92 18.42
CA PHE A 28 3.53 -8.59 18.11
C PHE A 28 4.43 -8.59 16.85
N ALA A 29 5.31 -9.58 16.70
CA ALA A 29 6.20 -9.67 15.55
C ALA A 29 5.43 -9.89 14.23
N GLU A 30 4.51 -10.85 14.20
CA GLU A 30 3.68 -11.14 13.02
C GLU A 30 2.76 -9.96 12.70
N ALA A 31 2.12 -9.36 13.71
CA ALA A 31 1.26 -8.20 13.50
C ALA A 31 2.06 -7.02 12.91
N ARG A 32 3.33 -6.86 13.29
CA ARG A 32 4.21 -5.84 12.71
C ARG A 32 4.48 -6.10 11.23
N PHE A 33 4.76 -7.35 10.83
CA PHE A 33 4.93 -7.67 9.40
C PHE A 33 3.67 -7.41 8.58
N VAL A 34 2.50 -7.76 9.12
CA VAL A 34 1.22 -7.46 8.46
C VAL A 34 1.02 -5.96 8.30
N VAL A 35 1.24 -5.18 9.37
CA VAL A 35 1.12 -3.71 9.33
C VAL A 35 2.11 -3.09 8.35
N ASP A 36 3.37 -3.54 8.33
CA ASP A 36 4.39 -3.04 7.41
C ASP A 36 3.98 -3.29 5.95
N ARG A 37 3.38 -4.45 5.66
CA ARG A 37 2.85 -4.77 4.32
C ARG A 37 1.68 -3.87 3.93
N ILE A 38 0.72 -3.63 4.83
CA ILE A 38 -0.42 -2.74 4.57
C ILE A 38 0.09 -1.31 4.34
N ASN A 39 1.04 -0.84 5.14
CA ASN A 39 1.65 0.48 4.97
C ASN A 39 2.37 0.60 3.62
N ALA A 40 3.09 -0.42 3.18
CA ALA A 40 3.73 -0.43 1.87
C ALA A 40 2.71 -0.40 0.72
N GLN A 41 1.60 -1.11 0.85
CA GLN A 41 0.49 -1.08 -0.12
C GLN A 41 -0.14 0.32 -0.18
N MET A 42 -0.51 0.89 0.97
CA MET A 42 -1.07 2.25 1.05
C MET A 42 -0.11 3.31 0.52
N ALA A 43 1.19 3.20 0.79
CA ALA A 43 2.20 4.12 0.25
C ALA A 43 2.28 4.04 -1.28
N SER A 44 2.18 2.82 -1.83
CA SER A 44 2.15 2.61 -3.28
C SER A 44 0.89 3.20 -3.91
N GLU A 45 -0.27 2.98 -3.29
CA GLU A 45 -1.54 3.57 -3.72
C GLU A 45 -1.53 5.10 -3.65
N ALA A 46 -1.03 5.68 -2.56
CA ALA A 46 -0.89 7.13 -2.41
C ALA A 46 0.05 7.71 -3.46
N ALA A 47 1.16 7.05 -3.76
CA ALA A 47 2.07 7.45 -4.83
C ALA A 47 1.38 7.40 -6.20
N LEU A 48 0.61 6.34 -6.48
CA LEU A 48 -0.18 6.23 -7.71
C LEU A 48 -1.22 7.33 -7.83
N LEU A 49 -1.93 7.66 -6.74
CA LEU A 49 -2.89 8.76 -6.70
C LEU A 49 -2.20 10.12 -6.91
N GLN A 50 -1.05 10.35 -6.28
CA GLN A 50 -0.26 11.56 -6.50
C GLN A 50 0.18 11.68 -7.96
N MET A 51 0.60 10.58 -8.57
CA MET A 51 0.93 10.54 -10.00
C MET A 51 -0.30 10.81 -10.86
N ALA A 52 -1.45 10.21 -10.57
CA ALA A 52 -2.70 10.47 -11.26
C ALA A 52 -3.08 11.97 -11.21
N ILE A 53 -3.00 12.59 -10.03
CA ILE A 53 -3.25 14.03 -9.85
C ILE A 53 -2.26 14.86 -10.67
N SER A 54 -0.99 14.46 -10.71
CA SER A 54 0.04 15.17 -11.49
C SER A 54 -0.17 15.11 -13.00
N THR A 55 -1.02 14.19 -13.48
CA THR A 55 -1.42 14.11 -14.89
C THR A 55 -2.53 15.10 -15.26
N VAL A 56 -3.21 15.71 -14.27
CA VAL A 56 -4.27 16.68 -14.51
C VAL A 56 -3.62 18.02 -14.90
N PRO A 57 -3.94 18.57 -16.09
CA PRO A 57 -3.38 19.85 -16.53
C PRO A 57 -3.93 20.98 -15.66
N ASN A 58 -3.04 21.60 -14.90
CA ASN A 58 -3.33 22.82 -14.15
C ASN A 58 -2.77 24.02 -14.92
N GLN A 59 -3.54 25.09 -15.07
CA GLN A 59 -3.15 26.31 -15.80
C GLN A 59 -1.87 26.96 -15.24
N SER A 60 -1.51 26.66 -13.99
CA SER A 60 -0.28 27.13 -13.33
C SER A 60 0.99 26.33 -13.70
N VAL A 61 0.85 25.14 -14.32
CA VAL A 61 1.96 24.20 -14.55
C VAL A 61 2.21 24.05 -16.05
N LYS A 62 3.48 24.05 -16.46
CA LYS A 62 3.83 23.94 -17.89
C LYS A 62 3.26 22.65 -18.49
N PRO A 63 2.56 22.70 -19.64
CA PRO A 63 1.89 21.53 -20.24
C PRO A 63 2.87 20.39 -20.61
N ALA A 64 4.14 20.72 -20.85
CA ALA A 64 5.19 19.73 -21.08
C ALA A 64 5.45 18.82 -19.87
N SER A 65 5.37 19.36 -18.64
CA SER A 65 5.58 18.59 -17.40
C SER A 65 4.41 17.65 -17.12
N THR A 66 3.18 18.11 -17.35
CA THR A 66 1.96 17.29 -17.23
C THR A 66 1.97 16.11 -18.21
N LYS A 67 2.41 16.33 -19.46
CA LYS A 67 2.52 15.26 -20.47
C LYS A 67 3.54 14.19 -20.09
N LYS A 68 4.65 14.58 -19.45
CA LYS A 68 5.67 13.65 -18.95
C LYS A 68 5.14 12.81 -17.77
N ALA A 69 4.44 13.44 -16.83
CA ALA A 69 3.79 12.76 -15.72
C ALA A 69 2.73 11.75 -16.20
N LEU A 70 1.91 12.14 -17.18
CA LEU A 70 0.91 11.27 -17.80
C LEU A 70 1.52 10.05 -18.47
N LYS A 71 2.65 10.19 -19.17
CA LYS A 71 3.36 9.06 -19.78
C LYS A 71 3.94 8.10 -18.74
N ALA A 72 4.51 8.62 -17.65
CA ALA A 72 5.02 7.80 -16.55
C ALA A 72 3.90 7.02 -15.85
N PHE A 73 2.77 7.67 -15.58
CA PHE A 73 1.59 7.05 -15.00
C PHE A 73 1.01 5.95 -15.90
N GLN A 74 0.88 6.20 -17.21
CA GLN A 74 0.45 5.18 -18.17
C GLN A 74 1.40 3.98 -18.24
N SER A 75 2.72 4.20 -18.10
CA SER A 75 3.70 3.10 -18.05
C SER A 75 3.49 2.23 -16.82
N GLN A 76 3.27 2.84 -15.65
CA GLN A 76 3.01 2.09 -14.42
C GLN A 76 1.68 1.36 -14.46
N LEU A 77 0.62 1.96 -15.03
CA LEU A 77 -0.64 1.27 -15.23
C LEU A 77 -0.50 0.05 -16.15
N LYS A 78 0.33 0.12 -17.19
CA LYS A 78 0.60 -1.05 -18.04
C LYS A 78 1.31 -2.17 -17.29
N VAL A 79 2.32 -1.85 -16.48
CA VAL A 79 3.01 -2.83 -15.64
C VAL A 79 2.04 -3.48 -14.65
N LEU A 80 1.19 -2.69 -14.00
CA LEU A 80 0.20 -3.19 -13.04
C LEU A 80 -0.90 -4.03 -13.70
N ASN A 81 -1.33 -3.69 -14.92
CA ASN A 81 -2.41 -4.39 -15.62
C ASN A 81 -1.95 -5.66 -16.33
N ASN A 82 -0.69 -5.72 -16.77
CA ASN A 82 -0.15 -6.86 -17.52
C ASN A 82 0.78 -7.75 -16.69
N GLY A 83 1.20 -7.32 -15.50
CA GLY A 83 2.04 -8.12 -14.59
C GLY A 83 3.50 -8.26 -15.01
N GLU A 84 3.97 -7.56 -16.05
CA GLU A 84 5.36 -7.60 -16.52
C GLU A 84 6.04 -6.21 -16.39
N PRO A 85 7.31 -6.19 -15.94
CA PRO A 85 8.09 -4.96 -15.69
C PRO A 85 8.47 -4.18 -16.95
#